data_AF-G0LC48-F1
#
_entry.id   AF-G0LC48-F1
#
_cell.length_a   1.000
_cell.length_b   1.000
_cell.length_c   1.000
_cell.angle_alpha   90.00
_cell.angle_beta   90.00
_cell.angle_gamma   90.00
#
_symmetry.space_group_name_H-M   'P 1'
#
loop_
_entity.id
_entity.type
_entity.pdbx_description
1 polymer ?
#
loop_
_entity_poly.entity_id
_entity_poly.type
_entity_poly.pdbx_seq_one_letter_code
_entity_poly.pdbx_strand_id
1 'polypeptide(L)'
;MKNIYRKITFILASISVATLSVSCDALLDQDETDFGKGPIVVQFPEAKTSSNFIQDGEVYELEIPFEYFGADGLPLDEEVTVTIGVDESSTAIEGNEFSLGETKFTIPAGSNTTSAVIMVNSANLDGDNPKEAVLEILTSSKTVSSNRNKIAITLQGICPTFLEGNYVYPDSGREVTIESTGVGTYSVSADNYFSGLYSFEFTDYCNSLTITGGFLQDNWGYGTSGTGSVDPETGTITFYYTVDGYASNYEMVLEKL
;
A
#
# COMPACT_ATOMS: atom_id res chain seq x y z
N MET A 1 -71.06 -11.57 -48.46
CA MET A 1 -69.85 -12.40 -48.22
C MET A 1 -68.61 -11.61 -47.82
N LYS A 2 -68.31 -10.43 -48.40
CA LYS A 2 -67.10 -9.61 -48.10
C LYS A 2 -66.92 -9.20 -46.62
N ASN A 3 -68.02 -9.02 -45.87
CA ASN A 3 -68.00 -8.62 -44.45
C ASN A 3 -67.75 -9.78 -43.47
N ILE A 4 -67.90 -11.04 -43.88
CA ILE A 4 -67.60 -12.21 -43.04
C ILE A 4 -66.10 -12.52 -43.08
N TYR A 5 -65.48 -12.43 -44.26
CA TYR A 5 -64.04 -12.62 -44.41
C TYR A 5 -63.23 -11.57 -43.63
N ARG A 6 -63.63 -10.28 -43.63
CA ARG A 6 -62.95 -9.25 -42.82
C ARG A 6 -63.03 -9.50 -41.31
N LYS A 7 -64.14 -10.05 -40.80
CA LYS A 7 -64.30 -10.36 -39.38
C LYS A 7 -63.47 -11.57 -38.96
N ILE A 8 -63.37 -12.59 -39.81
CA ILE A 8 -62.53 -13.77 -39.56
C ILE A 8 -61.04 -13.41 -39.62
N THR A 9 -60.61 -12.55 -40.55
CA THR A 9 -59.22 -12.06 -40.59
C THR A 9 -58.87 -11.22 -39.35
N PHE A 10 -59.80 -10.40 -38.83
CA PHE A 10 -59.58 -9.64 -37.60
C PHE A 10 -59.47 -10.53 -36.35
N ILE A 11 -60.25 -11.61 -36.28
CA ILE A 11 -60.23 -12.57 -35.16
C ILE A 11 -58.95 -13.44 -35.21
N LEU A 12 -58.53 -13.90 -36.40
CA LEU A 12 -57.27 -14.65 -36.53
C LEU A 12 -56.04 -13.77 -36.27
N ALA A 13 -56.06 -12.50 -36.67
CA ALA A 13 -54.98 -11.56 -36.38
C ALA A 13 -54.86 -11.24 -34.87
N SER A 14 -55.97 -11.20 -34.13
CA SER A 14 -55.96 -10.95 -32.68
C SER A 14 -55.55 -12.17 -31.86
N ILE A 15 -55.86 -13.39 -32.31
CA ILE A 15 -55.35 -14.64 -31.70
C ILE A 15 -53.83 -14.79 -31.91
N SER A 16 -53.31 -14.33 -33.04
CA SER A 16 -51.86 -14.40 -33.36
C SER A 16 -51.01 -13.39 -32.56
N VAL A 17 -51.61 -12.30 -32.08
CA VAL A 17 -50.93 -11.28 -31.25
C VAL A 17 -50.94 -11.67 -29.77
N ALA A 18 -51.98 -12.38 -29.30
CA ALA A 18 -52.09 -12.83 -27.92
C ALA A 18 -51.13 -13.99 -27.56
N THR A 19 -50.70 -14.79 -28.53
CA THR A 19 -49.75 -15.90 -28.31
C THR A 19 -48.28 -15.48 -28.35
N LEU A 20 -47.96 -14.26 -28.80
CA LEU A 20 -46.59 -13.72 -28.81
C LEU A 20 -46.24 -12.99 -27.50
N SER A 21 -47.23 -12.59 -26.71
CA SER A 21 -47.05 -11.89 -25.44
C SER A 21 -46.70 -12.79 -24.24
N VAL A 22 -46.48 -14.10 -24.45
CA VAL A 22 -46.09 -15.05 -23.38
C VAL A 22 -44.64 -15.56 -23.56
N SER A 23 -43.84 -14.92 -24.41
CA SER A 23 -42.56 -15.52 -24.88
C SER A 23 -41.28 -14.71 -24.62
N CYS A 24 -41.28 -13.77 -23.67
CA CYS A 24 -40.04 -13.09 -23.26
C CYS A 24 -39.72 -13.12 -21.76
N ASP A 25 -40.53 -13.78 -20.91
CA ASP A 25 -40.29 -13.85 -19.46
C ASP A 25 -39.97 -15.27 -18.94
N ALA A 26 -40.04 -16.27 -19.84
CA ALA A 26 -39.71 -17.67 -19.54
C ALA A 26 -38.37 -18.11 -20.15
N LEU A 27 -37.63 -17.18 -20.79
CA LEU A 27 -36.30 -17.40 -21.38
C LEU A 27 -35.19 -16.56 -20.71
N LEU A 28 -35.56 -15.71 -19.76
CA LEU A 28 -34.62 -15.14 -18.81
C LEU A 28 -34.78 -15.96 -17.54
N ASP A 29 -33.68 -16.52 -17.05
CA ASP A 29 -33.60 -17.19 -15.76
C ASP A 29 -34.49 -16.46 -14.74
N GLN A 30 -35.60 -17.09 -14.35
CA GLN A 30 -36.35 -16.71 -13.15
C GLN A 30 -35.67 -17.27 -11.89
N ASP A 31 -34.51 -17.91 -12.04
CA ASP A 31 -33.54 -17.99 -10.97
C ASP A 31 -33.01 -16.57 -10.78
N GLU A 32 -33.57 -15.85 -9.80
CA GLU A 32 -32.94 -14.65 -9.27
C GLU A 32 -31.44 -14.92 -9.22
N THR A 33 -30.64 -14.05 -9.83
CA THR A 33 -29.20 -14.12 -9.66
C THR A 33 -28.94 -13.91 -8.17
N ASP A 34 -28.80 -15.02 -7.45
CA ASP A 34 -28.63 -15.04 -6.01
C ASP A 34 -27.19 -14.68 -5.70
N PHE A 35 -26.95 -13.38 -5.64
CA PHE A 35 -25.65 -12.83 -5.25
C PHE A 35 -25.33 -13.12 -3.76
N GLY A 36 -26.30 -13.57 -2.96
CA GLY A 36 -26.19 -13.71 -1.50
C GLY A 36 -25.73 -15.08 -0.98
N LYS A 37 -25.62 -16.10 -1.83
CA LYS A 37 -25.21 -17.47 -1.43
C LYS A 37 -23.76 -17.83 -1.77
N GLY A 38 -22.96 -16.87 -2.24
CA GLY A 38 -21.55 -17.08 -2.51
C GLY A 38 -20.78 -17.47 -1.23
N PRO A 39 -19.68 -18.25 -1.34
CA PRO A 39 -18.86 -18.59 -0.18
C PRO A 39 -18.30 -17.32 0.48
N ILE A 40 -18.27 -17.31 1.80
CA ILE A 40 -17.54 -16.30 2.57
C ILE A 40 -16.07 -16.68 2.56
N VAL A 41 -15.23 -15.75 2.11
CA VAL A 41 -13.79 -15.92 1.91
C VAL A 41 -13.03 -14.93 2.77
N VAL A 42 -12.11 -15.43 3.60
CA VAL A 42 -11.18 -14.65 4.43
C VAL A 42 -9.85 -14.49 3.70
N GLN A 43 -9.28 -13.29 3.75
CA GLN A 43 -8.02 -12.96 3.09
C GLN A 43 -7.30 -11.77 3.71
N PHE A 44 -6.03 -11.60 3.33
CA PHE A 44 -5.38 -10.29 3.43
C PHE A 44 -5.87 -9.37 2.29
N PRO A 45 -6.12 -8.07 2.55
CA PRO A 45 -6.55 -7.11 1.54
C PRO A 45 -5.43 -6.79 0.53
N GLU A 46 -4.18 -7.04 0.89
CA GLU A 46 -3.01 -6.89 0.05
C GLU A 46 -2.09 -8.10 0.20
N ALA A 47 -1.37 -8.45 -0.88
CA ALA A 47 -0.40 -9.56 -0.84
C ALA A 47 0.98 -9.12 -0.33
N LYS A 48 1.26 -7.81 -0.33
CA LYS A 48 2.53 -7.22 0.08
C LYS A 48 2.30 -5.86 0.71
N THR A 49 3.09 -5.54 1.73
CA THR A 49 3.17 -4.21 2.32
C THR A 49 4.60 -3.93 2.79
N SER A 50 4.93 -2.68 3.05
CA SER A 50 6.23 -2.24 3.54
C SER A 50 6.04 -1.24 4.67
N SER A 51 6.89 -1.32 5.69
CA SER A 51 6.86 -0.38 6.81
C SER A 51 8.26 -0.07 7.30
N ASN A 52 8.47 1.20 7.66
CA ASN A 52 9.75 1.72 8.14
C ASN A 52 9.70 1.84 9.67
N PHE A 53 10.77 1.42 10.33
CA PHE A 53 10.90 1.44 11.78
C PHE A 53 12.22 2.09 12.17
N ILE A 54 12.21 2.98 13.15
CA ILE A 54 13.45 3.57 13.66
C ILE A 54 14.19 2.49 14.44
N GLN A 55 15.44 2.21 14.08
CA GLN A 55 16.34 1.27 14.75
C GLN A 55 16.92 1.91 16.03
N ASP A 56 16.03 2.14 16.99
CA ASP A 56 16.31 2.73 18.31
C ASP A 56 16.37 1.70 19.44
N GLY A 57 16.04 0.44 19.15
CA GLY A 57 15.96 -0.64 20.12
C GLY A 57 14.59 -0.82 20.76
N GLU A 58 13.61 -0.01 20.38
CA GLU A 58 12.22 -0.15 20.83
C GLU A 58 11.48 -1.26 20.08
N VAL A 59 10.31 -1.62 20.61
CA VAL A 59 9.41 -2.58 19.98
C VAL A 59 8.19 -1.83 19.45
N TYR A 60 7.94 -1.96 18.14
CA TYR A 60 6.84 -1.28 17.45
C TYR A 60 5.66 -2.23 17.24
N GLU A 61 4.44 -1.73 17.43
CA GLU A 61 3.22 -2.43 17.05
C GLU A 61 2.91 -2.16 15.58
N LEU A 62 2.78 -3.22 14.78
CA LEU A 62 2.34 -3.13 13.40
C LEU A 62 1.00 -3.87 13.24
N GLU A 63 -0.04 -3.15 12.83
CA GLU A 63 -1.34 -3.72 12.54
C GLU A 63 -1.42 -4.26 11.12
N ILE A 64 -1.71 -5.55 11.00
CA ILE A 64 -1.89 -6.25 9.73
C ILE A 64 -3.37 -6.54 9.55
N PRO A 65 -4.08 -5.83 8.65
CA PRO A 65 -5.49 -6.05 8.43
C PRO A 65 -5.73 -7.36 7.69
N PHE A 66 -6.83 -8.02 8.01
CA PHE A 66 -7.44 -9.04 7.17
C PHE A 66 -8.96 -8.89 7.21
N GLU A 67 -9.57 -9.35 6.14
CA GLU A 67 -10.98 -9.13 5.84
C GLU A 67 -11.66 -10.42 5.42
N TYR A 68 -12.99 -10.42 5.48
CA TYR A 68 -13.78 -11.37 4.71
C TYR A 68 -14.75 -10.65 3.77
N PHE A 69 -15.09 -11.33 2.69
CA PHE A 69 -16.10 -10.92 1.73
C PHE A 69 -16.88 -12.15 1.24
N GLY A 70 -18.07 -11.93 0.71
CA GLY A 70 -18.98 -12.99 0.28
C GLY A 70 -20.40 -12.72 0.74
N ALA A 71 -21.28 -13.71 0.59
CA ALA A 71 -22.72 -13.54 0.80
C ALA A 71 -23.26 -12.33 0.01
N ASP A 72 -24.14 -11.53 0.60
CA ASP A 72 -24.72 -10.31 0.04
C ASP A 72 -23.80 -9.06 0.18
N GLY A 73 -22.56 -9.26 0.62
CA GLY A 73 -21.61 -8.19 0.88
C GLY A 73 -21.84 -7.45 2.20
N LEU A 74 -22.82 -7.87 3.01
CA LEU A 74 -23.06 -7.31 4.33
C LEU A 74 -22.25 -8.04 5.41
N PRO A 75 -21.97 -7.36 6.54
CA PRO A 75 -21.41 -8.04 7.70
C PRO A 75 -22.30 -9.14 8.25
N LEU A 76 -21.67 -10.23 8.64
CA LEU A 76 -22.31 -11.36 9.28
C LEU A 76 -22.77 -11.01 10.70
N ASP A 77 -23.88 -11.63 11.11
CA ASP A 77 -24.38 -11.58 12.49
C ASP A 77 -23.66 -12.57 13.43
N GLU A 78 -22.55 -13.15 12.98
CA GLU A 78 -21.73 -14.09 13.73
C GLU A 78 -20.25 -13.76 13.60
N GLU A 79 -19.45 -14.24 14.56
CA GLU A 79 -18.02 -14.04 14.58
C GLU A 79 -17.29 -14.95 13.58
N VAL A 80 -16.28 -14.41 12.91
CA VAL A 80 -15.35 -15.19 12.07
C VAL A 80 -14.02 -15.33 12.79
N THR A 81 -13.59 -16.56 13.04
CA THR A 81 -12.29 -16.82 13.66
C THR A 81 -11.24 -17.05 12.60
N VAL A 82 -10.04 -16.55 12.83
CA VAL A 82 -8.89 -16.62 11.93
C VAL A 82 -7.68 -17.01 12.76
N THR A 83 -6.94 -18.02 12.30
CA THR A 83 -5.64 -18.38 12.89
C THR A 83 -4.56 -18.08 11.86
N ILE A 84 -3.56 -17.29 12.24
CA ILE A 84 -2.40 -16.99 11.40
C ILE A 84 -1.14 -17.66 11.95
N GLY A 85 -0.13 -17.75 11.10
CA GLY A 85 1.23 -18.16 11.48
C GLY A 85 2.27 -17.58 10.54
N VAL A 86 3.53 -17.87 10.83
CA VAL A 86 4.66 -17.48 9.98
C VAL A 86 4.86 -18.54 8.90
N ASP A 87 4.93 -18.09 7.65
CA ASP A 87 5.20 -18.94 6.50
C ASP A 87 6.69 -19.27 6.36
N GLU A 88 7.02 -20.44 5.83
CA GLU A 88 8.41 -20.88 5.64
C GLU A 88 9.20 -20.01 4.64
N SER A 89 8.54 -19.25 3.79
CA SER A 89 9.19 -18.29 2.88
C SER A 89 9.64 -16.99 3.56
N SER A 90 9.28 -16.79 4.84
CA SER A 90 9.72 -15.63 5.62
C SER A 90 11.24 -15.58 5.72
N THR A 91 11.81 -14.42 5.41
CA THR A 91 13.25 -14.15 5.57
C THR A 91 13.54 -13.49 6.92
N ALA A 92 12.55 -12.80 7.49
CA ALA A 92 12.56 -12.36 8.89
C ALA A 92 12.27 -13.55 9.81
N ILE A 93 12.94 -13.61 10.96
CA ILE A 93 12.86 -14.69 11.94
C ILE A 93 11.98 -14.24 13.10
N GLU A 94 10.93 -15.02 13.38
CA GLU A 94 10.08 -14.81 14.55
C GLU A 94 10.88 -14.99 15.86
N GLY A 95 10.67 -14.09 16.82
CA GLY A 95 11.45 -13.97 18.05
C GLY A 95 12.75 -13.18 17.89
N ASN A 96 13.16 -12.83 16.66
CA ASN A 96 14.32 -11.99 16.38
C ASN A 96 13.90 -10.63 15.81
N GLU A 97 13.51 -10.54 14.54
CA GLU A 97 13.09 -9.28 13.91
C GLU A 97 11.64 -8.89 14.25
N PHE A 98 10.77 -9.88 14.48
CA PHE A 98 9.38 -9.65 14.88
C PHE A 98 8.86 -10.79 15.76
N SER A 99 7.70 -10.64 16.39
CA SER A 99 7.01 -11.72 17.11
C SER A 99 5.50 -11.59 17.00
N LEU A 100 4.81 -12.73 16.88
CA LEU A 100 3.36 -12.79 16.99
C LEU A 100 2.98 -12.87 18.47
N GLY A 101 2.32 -11.83 19.00
CA GLY A 101 1.80 -11.86 20.38
C GLY A 101 0.66 -12.87 20.54
N GLU A 102 -0.19 -12.96 19.52
CA GLU A 102 -1.29 -13.91 19.43
C GLU A 102 -1.39 -14.43 17.99
N THR A 103 -1.91 -15.65 17.84
CA THR A 103 -2.12 -16.28 16.53
C THR A 103 -3.58 -16.44 16.17
N LYS A 104 -4.50 -16.15 17.09
CA LYS A 104 -5.94 -16.32 16.91
C LYS A 104 -6.64 -14.99 17.03
N PHE A 105 -7.43 -14.67 16.03
CA PHE A 105 -8.14 -13.41 15.92
C PHE A 105 -9.59 -13.64 15.56
N THR A 106 -10.43 -12.69 15.95
CA THR A 106 -11.87 -12.73 15.73
C THR A 106 -12.29 -11.47 14.99
N ILE A 107 -12.94 -11.65 13.84
CA ILE A 107 -13.72 -10.58 13.20
C ILE A 107 -15.09 -10.59 13.88
N PRO A 108 -15.46 -9.52 14.61
CA PRO A 108 -16.69 -9.50 15.38
C PRO A 108 -17.91 -9.47 14.46
N ALA A 109 -19.04 -9.98 14.96
CA ALA A 109 -20.34 -9.83 14.29
C ALA A 109 -20.62 -8.35 14.01
N GLY A 110 -21.14 -8.04 12.83
CA GLY A 110 -21.35 -6.67 12.36
C GLY A 110 -20.11 -5.99 11.76
N SER A 111 -18.95 -6.67 11.69
CA SER A 111 -17.73 -6.20 10.99
C SER A 111 -17.29 -7.18 9.90
N ASN A 112 -16.58 -6.67 8.90
CA ASN A 112 -15.92 -7.46 7.85
C ASN A 112 -14.41 -7.53 8.00
N THR A 113 -13.85 -6.76 8.93
CA THR A 113 -12.40 -6.57 9.07
C THR A 113 -11.98 -6.67 10.54
N THR A 114 -10.73 -7.06 10.72
CA THR A 114 -9.98 -6.95 11.98
C THR A 114 -8.49 -6.88 11.65
N SER A 115 -7.65 -6.65 12.67
CA SER A 115 -6.19 -6.55 12.49
C SER A 115 -5.48 -7.51 13.43
N ALA A 116 -4.40 -8.13 12.93
CA ALA A 116 -3.40 -8.78 13.77
C ALA A 116 -2.35 -7.76 14.18
N VAL A 117 -2.03 -7.69 15.47
CA VAL A 117 -0.90 -6.89 15.94
C VAL A 117 0.34 -7.76 15.98
N ILE A 118 1.36 -7.37 15.23
CA ILE A 118 2.69 -7.96 15.31
C ILE A 118 3.64 -7.00 16.00
N MET A 119 4.54 -7.54 16.83
CA MET A 119 5.56 -6.75 17.51
C MET A 119 6.84 -6.79 16.68
N VAL A 120 7.37 -5.64 16.27
CA VAL A 120 8.59 -5.51 15.48
C VAL A 120 9.73 -5.05 16.38
N ASN A 121 10.81 -5.84 16.45
CA ASN A 121 11.97 -5.55 17.27
C ASN A 121 12.96 -4.69 16.48
N SER A 122 12.91 -3.37 16.66
CA SER A 122 13.67 -2.45 15.80
C SER A 122 15.18 -2.65 15.89
N ALA A 123 15.69 -3.06 17.06
CA ALA A 123 17.10 -3.35 17.31
C ALA A 123 17.72 -4.30 16.28
N ASN A 124 16.94 -5.29 15.84
CA ASN A 124 17.40 -6.43 15.04
C ASN A 124 17.14 -6.24 13.54
N LEU A 125 16.58 -5.10 13.14
CA LEU A 125 16.38 -4.79 11.74
C LEU A 125 17.71 -4.43 11.08
N ASP A 126 17.81 -4.72 9.79
CA ASP A 126 18.94 -4.36 8.94
C ASP A 126 18.46 -3.31 7.94
N GLY A 127 19.04 -2.11 8.00
CA GLY A 127 18.70 -1.01 7.11
C GLY A 127 19.18 -1.21 5.67
N ASP A 128 20.27 -1.95 5.48
CA ASP A 128 20.87 -2.21 4.17
C ASP A 128 20.22 -3.42 3.48
N ASN A 129 19.75 -4.39 4.27
CA ASN A 129 19.14 -5.63 3.79
C ASN A 129 17.81 -5.89 4.50
N PRO A 130 16.73 -5.16 4.14
CA PRO A 130 15.43 -5.35 4.75
C PRO A 130 14.93 -6.78 4.54
N LYS A 131 14.35 -7.35 5.60
CA LYS A 131 13.80 -8.71 5.59
C LYS A 131 12.29 -8.67 5.44
N GLU A 132 11.73 -9.69 4.81
CA GLU A 132 10.29 -9.89 4.68
C GLU A 132 9.78 -10.86 5.76
N ALA A 133 8.85 -10.40 6.58
CA ALA A 133 8.01 -11.25 7.42
C ALA A 133 6.80 -11.72 6.59
N VAL A 134 6.70 -13.03 6.35
CA VAL A 134 5.58 -13.59 5.58
C VAL A 134 4.60 -14.25 6.53
N LEU A 135 3.38 -13.72 6.61
CA LEU A 135 2.29 -14.28 7.41
C LEU A 135 1.31 -15.05 6.53
N GLU A 136 0.80 -16.17 7.04
CA GLU A 136 -0.19 -17.01 6.37
C GLU A 136 -1.43 -17.21 7.26
N ILE A 137 -2.62 -17.15 6.65
CA ILE A 137 -3.87 -17.62 7.25
C ILE A 137 -3.88 -19.16 7.21
N LEU A 138 -3.63 -19.79 8.35
CA LEU A 138 -3.57 -21.24 8.48
C LEU A 138 -4.96 -21.86 8.49
N THR A 139 -5.88 -21.29 9.27
CA THR A 139 -7.26 -21.78 9.39
C THR A 139 -8.24 -20.63 9.61
N SER A 140 -9.50 -20.85 9.24
CA SER A 140 -10.61 -19.96 9.56
C SER A 140 -11.90 -20.76 9.79
N SER A 141 -12.87 -20.18 10.50
CA SER A 141 -14.25 -20.70 10.52
C SER A 141 -14.98 -20.56 9.18
N LYS A 142 -14.41 -19.80 8.23
CA LYS A 142 -14.91 -19.62 6.85
C LYS A 142 -13.85 -20.07 5.83
N THR A 143 -14.16 -19.94 4.53
CA THR A 143 -13.23 -20.33 3.47
C THR A 143 -12.02 -19.41 3.48
N VAL A 144 -10.81 -19.95 3.33
CA VAL A 144 -9.59 -19.15 3.19
C VAL A 144 -9.29 -18.94 1.70
N SER A 145 -8.96 -17.72 1.30
CA SER A 145 -8.62 -17.39 -0.10
C SER A 145 -7.37 -18.13 -0.57
N SER A 146 -7.43 -18.87 -1.68
CA SER A 146 -6.25 -19.58 -2.22
C SER A 146 -5.15 -18.65 -2.75
N ASN A 147 -5.48 -17.39 -3.02
CA ASN A 147 -4.60 -16.45 -3.71
C ASN A 147 -4.14 -15.28 -2.81
N ARG A 148 -4.81 -15.09 -1.66
CA ARG A 148 -4.56 -13.99 -0.71
C ARG A 148 -4.58 -14.48 0.74
N ASN A 149 -4.20 -15.74 0.96
CA ASN A 149 -3.96 -16.28 2.29
C ASN A 149 -2.60 -15.89 2.87
N LYS A 150 -1.73 -15.23 2.09
CA LYS A 150 -0.41 -14.79 2.54
C LYS A 150 -0.23 -13.29 2.33
N ILE A 151 0.53 -12.67 3.23
CA ILE A 151 1.02 -11.30 3.09
C ILE A 151 2.52 -11.27 3.38
N ALA A 152 3.30 -10.64 2.49
CA ALA A 152 4.71 -10.36 2.72
C ALA A 152 4.87 -8.92 3.22
N ILE A 153 5.48 -8.77 4.39
CA ILE A 153 5.67 -7.47 5.05
C ILE A 153 7.16 -7.18 5.04
N THR A 154 7.60 -6.17 4.28
CA THR A 154 8.99 -5.69 4.33
C THR A 154 9.19 -4.90 5.62
N LEU A 155 10.07 -5.40 6.49
CA LEU A 155 10.47 -4.75 7.74
C LEU A 155 11.75 -3.95 7.49
N GLN A 156 11.61 -2.66 7.23
CA GLN A 156 12.73 -1.77 6.94
C GLN A 156 13.19 -1.08 8.21
N GLY A 157 14.42 -1.37 8.64
CA GLY A 157 15.10 -0.57 9.66
C GLY A 157 15.57 0.76 9.08
N ILE A 158 15.38 1.85 9.81
CA ILE A 158 16.00 3.13 9.50
C ILE A 158 16.82 3.57 10.72
N CYS A 159 18.07 3.95 10.52
CA CYS A 159 18.85 4.55 11.61
C CYS A 159 18.46 6.03 11.68
N PRO A 160 18.08 6.57 12.86
CA PRO A 160 17.68 7.96 12.96
C PRO A 160 18.90 8.86 12.72
N THR A 161 19.00 9.45 11.54
CA THR A 161 19.79 10.66 11.33
C THR A 161 18.85 11.84 11.52
N PHE A 162 19.05 12.63 12.58
CA PHE A 162 18.28 13.85 12.82
C PHE A 162 18.80 14.95 11.89
N LEU A 163 18.48 14.83 10.60
CA LEU A 163 18.96 15.71 9.54
C LEU A 163 18.26 17.06 9.53
N GLU A 164 17.19 17.24 10.31
CA GLU A 164 16.49 18.51 10.39
C GLU A 164 17.43 19.63 10.88
N GLY A 165 17.24 20.81 10.30
CA GLY A 165 17.99 22.00 10.67
C GLY A 165 18.33 22.90 9.50
N ASN A 166 19.13 23.92 9.81
CA ASN A 166 19.63 24.86 8.82
C ASN A 166 21.03 24.43 8.36
N TYR A 167 21.25 24.53 7.06
CA TYR A 167 22.49 24.14 6.40
C TYR A 167 22.91 25.23 5.41
N VAL A 168 24.14 25.14 4.94
CA VAL A 168 24.69 26.01 3.90
C VAL A 168 25.40 25.19 2.84
N TYR A 169 25.25 25.59 1.59
CA TYR A 169 26.11 25.14 0.49
C TYR A 169 27.42 25.94 0.54
N PRO A 170 28.57 25.36 0.94
CA PRO A 170 29.79 26.12 1.21
C PRO A 170 30.33 26.87 -0.02
N ASP A 171 30.14 26.32 -1.22
CA ASP A 171 30.60 26.93 -2.48
C ASP A 171 29.85 28.21 -2.86
N SER A 172 28.58 28.33 -2.45
CA SER A 172 27.71 29.46 -2.83
C SER A 172 27.35 30.36 -1.65
N GLY A 173 27.52 29.89 -0.41
CA GLY A 173 27.01 30.54 0.80
C GLY A 173 25.48 30.54 0.90
N ARG A 174 24.78 29.78 0.05
CA ARG A 174 23.32 29.69 0.07
C ARG A 174 22.87 28.85 1.26
N GLU A 175 22.09 29.47 2.13
CA GLU A 175 21.44 28.78 3.26
C GLU A 175 20.19 28.02 2.78
N VAL A 176 19.99 26.83 3.35
CA VAL A 176 18.82 25.98 3.13
C VAL A 176 18.37 25.36 4.44
N THR A 177 17.15 24.82 4.43
CA THR A 177 16.57 24.13 5.59
C THR A 177 16.18 22.72 5.16
N ILE A 178 16.48 21.76 6.03
CA ILE A 178 15.99 20.38 5.94
C ILE A 178 14.84 20.23 6.92
N GLU A 179 13.69 19.80 6.42
CA GLU A 179 12.48 19.50 7.21
C GLU A 179 12.14 18.00 7.08
N SER A 180 11.74 17.36 8.19
CA SER A 180 11.20 16.01 8.15
C SER A 180 9.77 16.03 7.60
N THR A 181 9.50 15.16 6.63
CA THR A 181 8.16 14.92 6.08
C THR A 181 7.52 13.63 6.60
N GLY A 182 8.28 12.86 7.38
CA GLY A 182 7.93 11.53 7.87
C GLY A 182 9.14 10.79 8.42
N VAL A 183 8.92 9.55 8.82
CA VAL A 183 9.96 8.68 9.39
C VAL A 183 10.97 8.31 8.30
N GLY A 184 12.17 8.89 8.38
CA GLY A 184 13.25 8.70 7.41
C GLY A 184 13.06 9.42 6.07
N THR A 185 12.07 10.31 5.98
CA THR A 185 11.79 11.12 4.76
C THR A 185 11.92 12.60 5.07
N TYR A 186 12.54 13.34 4.16
CA TYR A 186 12.91 14.74 4.35
C TYR A 186 12.69 15.56 3.08
N SER A 187 12.66 16.88 3.23
CA SER A 187 12.66 17.86 2.14
C SER A 187 13.75 18.89 2.37
N VAL A 188 14.53 19.19 1.33
CA VAL A 188 15.47 20.32 1.27
C VAL A 188 14.77 21.50 0.61
N SER A 189 14.88 22.69 1.19
CA SER A 189 14.21 23.90 0.68
C SER A 189 14.71 24.40 -0.68
N ALA A 190 15.95 24.06 -1.07
CA ALA A 190 16.49 24.42 -2.39
C ALA A 190 17.71 23.58 -2.83
N ASP A 191 17.85 23.35 -4.13
CA ASP A 191 19.11 22.90 -4.75
C ASP A 191 20.19 24.02 -4.79
N ASN A 192 21.40 23.69 -5.25
CA ASN A 192 22.48 24.66 -5.50
C ASN A 192 22.92 24.75 -6.98
N TYR A 193 22.21 24.09 -7.89
CA TYR A 193 22.49 24.11 -9.32
C TYR A 193 21.80 25.31 -10.01
N PHE A 194 20.55 25.58 -9.64
CA PHE A 194 19.75 26.67 -10.16
C PHE A 194 19.72 27.85 -9.18
N SER A 195 19.58 29.06 -9.71
CA SER A 195 19.38 30.26 -8.90
C SER A 195 17.99 30.33 -8.26
N GLY A 196 17.03 29.54 -8.75
CA GLY A 196 15.68 29.44 -8.19
C GLY A 196 15.64 28.62 -6.90
N LEU A 197 14.55 28.72 -6.14
CA LEU A 197 14.30 27.90 -4.95
C LEU A 197 13.53 26.64 -5.36
N TYR A 198 14.25 25.62 -5.84
CA TYR A 198 13.63 24.33 -6.16
C TYR A 198 13.93 23.32 -5.08
N SER A 199 12.90 22.97 -4.31
CA SER A 199 12.97 21.95 -3.28
C SER A 199 12.99 20.55 -3.88
N PHE A 200 13.55 19.61 -3.13
CA PHE A 200 13.48 18.18 -3.47
C PHE A 200 13.35 17.35 -2.19
N GLU A 201 12.77 16.17 -2.35
CA GLU A 201 12.51 15.19 -1.32
C GLU A 201 13.53 14.06 -1.39
N PHE A 202 13.92 13.55 -0.23
CA PHE A 202 14.83 12.43 -0.13
C PHE A 202 14.50 11.56 1.07
N THR A 203 14.93 10.31 1.01
CA THR A 203 14.94 9.38 2.13
C THR A 203 16.34 9.23 2.69
N ASP A 204 16.43 8.98 3.99
CA ASP A 204 17.65 8.49 4.64
C ASP A 204 17.45 7.05 5.13
N TYR A 205 18.40 6.21 4.78
CA TYR A 205 18.57 4.86 5.27
C TYR A 205 19.98 4.71 5.82
N CYS A 206 20.16 4.99 7.11
CA CYS A 206 21.43 4.79 7.81
C CYS A 206 22.61 5.55 7.18
N ASN A 207 22.43 6.86 6.95
CA ASN A 207 23.37 7.76 6.29
C ASN A 207 23.48 7.54 4.78
N SER A 208 22.69 6.64 4.19
CA SER A 208 22.56 6.49 2.73
C SER A 208 21.31 7.22 2.26
N LEU A 209 21.51 8.24 1.43
CA LEU A 209 20.43 9.11 0.98
C LEU A 209 19.97 8.73 -0.42
N THR A 210 18.66 8.76 -0.65
CA THR A 210 18.07 8.61 -2.00
C THR A 210 17.13 9.76 -2.27
N ILE A 211 17.33 10.49 -3.37
CA ILE A 211 16.42 11.55 -3.78
C ILE A 211 15.21 10.88 -4.45
N THR A 212 14.05 11.02 -3.82
CA THR A 212 12.82 10.30 -4.19
C THR A 212 11.82 11.17 -4.93
N GLY A 213 11.97 12.49 -4.90
CA GLY A 213 10.99 13.40 -5.48
C GLY A 213 11.46 14.84 -5.56
N GLY A 214 10.74 15.63 -6.36
CA GLY A 214 11.03 17.03 -6.63
C GLY A 214 10.84 17.35 -8.10
N PHE A 215 10.39 18.56 -8.41
CA PHE A 215 10.17 19.01 -9.78
C PHE A 215 10.52 20.48 -9.97
N LEU A 216 11.07 20.78 -11.14
CA LEU A 216 11.24 22.17 -11.58
C LEU A 216 9.88 22.74 -11.98
N GLN A 217 9.24 23.46 -11.05
CA GLN A 217 7.88 23.99 -11.22
C GLN A 217 7.74 24.92 -12.44
N ASP A 218 8.79 25.67 -12.77
CA ASP A 218 8.79 26.65 -13.87
C ASP A 218 9.06 26.04 -15.25
N ASN A 219 9.28 24.71 -15.31
CA ASN A 219 9.90 24.08 -16.47
C ASN A 219 9.26 22.73 -16.80
N TRP A 220 7.93 22.67 -16.88
CA TRP A 220 7.18 21.46 -17.25
C TRP A 220 7.35 20.25 -16.30
N GLY A 221 7.89 20.44 -15.10
CA GLY A 221 7.92 19.40 -14.07
C GLY A 221 8.96 18.30 -14.31
N TYR A 222 10.16 18.65 -14.81
CA TYR A 222 11.26 17.69 -14.91
C TYR A 222 11.55 17.04 -13.56
N GLY A 223 11.66 15.72 -13.59
CA GLY A 223 11.94 14.91 -12.42
C GLY A 223 13.36 15.16 -11.91
N THR A 224 13.49 15.04 -10.60
CA THR A 224 14.76 15.08 -9.90
C THR A 224 15.01 13.71 -9.28
N SER A 225 16.25 13.28 -9.28
CA SER A 225 16.68 11.99 -8.74
C SER A 225 18.13 12.06 -8.31
N GLY A 226 18.61 11.01 -7.65
CA GLY A 226 19.99 10.95 -7.22
C GLY A 226 20.16 10.14 -5.94
N THR A 227 21.40 10.11 -5.49
CA THR A 227 21.82 9.44 -4.25
C THR A 227 22.59 10.42 -3.39
N GLY A 228 22.92 10.04 -2.17
CA GLY A 228 23.78 10.84 -1.32
C GLY A 228 24.23 10.05 -0.10
N SER A 229 24.98 10.73 0.75
CA SER A 229 25.42 10.17 2.03
C SER A 229 25.58 11.25 3.09
N VAL A 230 25.47 10.85 4.34
CA VAL A 230 25.81 11.66 5.51
C VAL A 230 27.11 11.14 6.08
N ASP A 231 28.07 12.02 6.32
CA ASP A 231 29.27 11.67 7.08
C ASP A 231 28.90 11.61 8.58
N PRO A 232 28.99 10.44 9.24
CA PRO A 232 28.58 10.30 10.64
C PRO A 232 29.50 11.01 11.63
N GLU A 233 30.74 11.35 11.24
CA GLU A 233 31.68 12.05 12.13
C GLU A 233 31.46 13.57 12.10
N THR A 234 31.17 14.12 10.93
CA THR A 234 31.07 15.56 10.70
C THR A 234 29.63 16.08 10.59
N GLY A 235 28.68 15.21 10.23
CA GLY A 235 27.32 15.59 9.89
C GLY A 235 27.20 16.26 8.51
N THR A 236 28.26 16.26 7.70
CA THR A 236 28.24 16.79 6.34
C THR A 236 27.38 15.90 5.45
N ILE A 237 26.48 16.52 4.70
CA ILE A 237 25.60 15.81 3.76
C ILE A 237 26.12 16.05 2.34
N THR A 238 26.29 14.97 1.57
CA THR A 238 26.67 15.05 0.16
C THR A 238 25.58 14.41 -0.70
N PHE A 239 25.05 15.15 -1.66
CA PHE A 239 24.12 14.66 -2.67
C PHE A 239 24.78 14.60 -4.03
N TYR A 240 24.38 13.62 -4.83
CA TYR A 240 24.66 13.47 -6.25
C TYR A 240 23.36 13.65 -7.02
N TYR A 241 23.03 14.91 -7.30
CA TYR A 241 21.77 15.38 -7.83
C TYR A 241 21.69 15.28 -9.35
N THR A 242 20.58 14.77 -9.85
CA THR A 242 20.29 14.62 -11.28
C THR A 242 18.95 15.26 -11.58
N VAL A 243 18.92 16.06 -12.65
CA VAL A 243 17.71 16.69 -13.18
C VAL A 243 17.64 16.41 -14.66
N ASP A 244 16.55 15.79 -15.08
CA ASP A 244 16.35 15.35 -16.45
C ASP A 244 16.55 16.50 -17.45
N GLY A 245 17.54 16.35 -18.32
CA GLY A 245 17.86 17.34 -19.37
C GLY A 245 18.72 18.53 -18.92
N TYR A 246 19.11 18.63 -17.65
CA TYR A 246 19.87 19.77 -17.12
C TYR A 246 21.21 19.39 -16.50
N ALA A 247 21.21 18.42 -15.59
CA ALA A 247 22.37 18.02 -14.82
C ALA A 247 22.33 16.52 -14.54
N SER A 248 23.50 15.89 -14.48
CA SER A 248 23.62 14.48 -14.11
C SER A 248 24.74 14.33 -13.10
N ASN A 249 24.44 13.67 -11.99
CA ASN A 249 25.39 13.38 -10.92
C ASN A 249 26.13 14.64 -10.43
N TYR A 250 25.42 15.76 -10.32
CA TYR A 250 25.96 17.03 -9.85
C TYR A 250 26.12 16.97 -8.33
N GLU A 251 27.34 17.22 -7.85
CA GLU A 251 27.66 17.13 -6.43
C GLU A 251 27.16 18.37 -5.68
N MET A 252 26.41 18.16 -4.60
CA MET A 252 25.94 19.19 -3.70
C MET A 252 26.33 18.84 -2.27
N VAL A 253 27.14 19.68 -1.65
CA VAL A 253 27.59 19.49 -0.27
C VAL A 253 26.87 20.46 0.65
N LEU A 254 26.33 19.97 1.76
CA LEU A 254 25.68 20.76 2.79
C LEU A 254 26.43 20.61 4.12
N GLU A 255 26.70 21.75 4.74
CA GLU A 255 27.28 21.85 6.07
C GLU A 255 26.25 22.45 7.03
N LYS A 256 26.15 21.91 8.24
CA LYS A 256 25.19 22.39 9.23
C LYS A 256 25.61 23.77 9.75
N LEU A 257 24.65 24.69 9.88
CA LEU A 257 24.85 26.04 10.42
C LEU A 257 24.85 26.08 11.96
#